data_AF-A0A957NA37-F1
#
_entry.id   AF-A0A957NA37-F1
#
_cell.length_a   1.000
_cell.length_b   1.000
_cell.length_c   1.000
_cell.angle_alpha   90.00
_cell.angle_beta   90.00
_cell.angle_gamma   90.00
#
_symmetry.space_group_name_H-M   'P 1'
#
loop_
_entity.id
_entity.type
_entity.pdbx_description
1 polymer ?
#
loop_
_entity_poly.entity_id
_entity_poly.type
_entity_poly.pdbx_seq_one_letter_code
_entity_poly.pdbx_strand_id
1 'polypeptide(L)'
;MSTPLTKEYKLSGWDLSELLAEPTDAVIQTQLAEINAAVSAFMDRRAQLQPDMDPEVFLETVEQYETLTELLYNPVAYASLWFSSDTQSTD
;
A
#
# COMPACT_ATOMS: atom_id res chain seq x y z
N MET A 1 -46.72 21.87 -12.49
CA MET A 1 -46.10 20.69 -11.86
C MET A 1 -44.79 20.43 -12.59
N SER A 2 -43.64 20.58 -11.93
CA SER A 2 -42.34 20.31 -12.56
C SER A 2 -41.94 18.86 -12.30
N THR A 3 -41.67 18.12 -13.38
CA THR A 3 -41.20 16.74 -13.37
C THR A 3 -39.79 16.66 -12.77
N PRO A 4 -39.51 15.76 -11.81
CA PRO A 4 -38.17 15.62 -11.27
C PRO A 4 -37.25 15.01 -12.34
N LEU A 5 -36.08 15.64 -12.55
CA LEU A 5 -35.00 15.08 -13.37
C LEU A 5 -34.41 13.87 -12.64
N THR A 6 -34.78 12.67 -13.06
CA THR A 6 -34.14 11.44 -12.59
C THR A 6 -32.72 11.39 -13.18
N LYS A 7 -31.71 11.72 -12.38
CA LYS A 7 -30.32 11.42 -12.73
C LYS A 7 -30.12 9.91 -12.59
N GLU A 8 -30.01 9.20 -13.71
CA GLU A 8 -29.57 7.81 -13.69
C GLU A 8 -28.12 7.75 -13.22
N TYR A 9 -27.90 7.04 -12.12
CA TYR A 9 -26.56 6.76 -11.62
C TYR A 9 -25.96 5.63 -12.46
N LYS A 10 -24.80 5.88 -13.08
CA LYS A 10 -24.03 4.85 -13.78
C LYS A 10 -23.00 4.28 -12.83
N LEU A 11 -23.11 2.98 -12.54
CA LEU A 11 -22.10 2.25 -11.77
C LEU A 11 -20.76 2.30 -12.54
N SER A 12 -19.68 2.67 -11.87
CA SER A 12 -18.31 2.59 -12.37
C SER A 12 -17.41 1.92 -11.33
N GLY A 13 -16.26 1.41 -11.76
CA GLY A 13 -15.20 0.96 -10.85
C GLY A 13 -14.56 2.13 -10.10
N TRP A 14 -13.66 1.79 -9.18
CA TRP A 14 -12.82 2.76 -8.47
C TRP A 14 -11.85 3.45 -9.44
N ASP A 15 -11.66 4.76 -9.28
CA ASP A 15 -10.49 5.44 -9.82
C ASP A 15 -9.32 5.20 -8.86
N LEU A 16 -8.36 4.39 -9.29
CA LEU A 16 -7.20 3.99 -8.49
C LEU A 16 -5.92 4.71 -8.91
N SER A 17 -6.01 5.71 -9.79
CA SER A 17 -4.84 6.41 -10.34
C SER A 17 -3.98 7.12 -9.27
N GLU A 18 -4.61 7.59 -8.18
CA GLU A 18 -3.92 8.18 -7.03
C GLU A 18 -3.13 7.15 -6.18
N LEU A 19 -3.50 5.87 -6.25
CA LEU A 19 -2.77 4.79 -5.58
C LEU A 19 -1.68 4.23 -6.48
N LEU A 20 -1.99 4.04 -7.77
CA LEU A 20 -1.06 3.55 -8.77
C LEU A 20 -1.51 4.01 -10.16
N ALA A 21 -0.86 5.07 -10.68
CA ALA A 21 -1.22 5.66 -11.96
C ALA A 21 -1.01 4.70 -13.15
N GLU A 22 0.05 3.89 -13.10
CA GLU A 22 0.42 2.95 -14.16
C GLU A 22 0.75 1.56 -13.56
N PRO A 23 -0.25 0.68 -13.40
CA PRO A 23 -0.09 -0.63 -12.77
C PRO A 23 0.53 -1.65 -13.74
N THR A 24 1.70 -1.34 -14.29
CA THR A 24 2.44 -2.27 -15.14
C THR A 24 3.18 -3.29 -14.29
N ASP A 25 3.41 -4.49 -14.83
CA ASP A 25 4.24 -5.51 -14.18
C ASP A 25 5.59 -4.96 -13.72
N ALA A 26 6.23 -4.13 -14.55
CA ALA A 26 7.52 -3.53 -14.21
C ALA A 26 7.44 -2.64 -12.96
N VAL A 27 6.41 -1.78 -12.88
CA VAL A 27 6.20 -0.89 -11.73
C VAL A 27 5.91 -1.71 -10.47
N ILE A 28 5.06 -2.74 -10.58
CA ILE A 28 4.72 -3.64 -9.47
C ILE A 28 5.97 -4.38 -8.98
N GLN A 29 6.77 -4.94 -9.89
CA GLN A 29 8.01 -5.63 -9.53
C GLN A 29 9.03 -4.70 -8.88
N THR A 30 9.14 -3.45 -9.33
CA THR A 30 9.99 -2.45 -8.67
C THR A 30 9.52 -2.16 -7.23
N GLN A 31 8.23 -1.91 -7.02
CA GLN A 31 7.68 -1.68 -5.68
C GLN A 31 7.89 -2.89 -4.75
N LEU A 32 7.67 -4.11 -5.26
CA LEU A 32 7.91 -5.34 -4.49
C LEU A 32 9.39 -5.52 -4.14
N ALA A 33 10.31 -5.19 -5.05
CA ALA A 33 11.74 -5.24 -4.78
C ALA A 33 12.15 -4.24 -3.68
N GLU A 34 11.61 -3.02 -3.72
CA GLU A 34 11.83 -1.99 -2.69
C GLU A 34 11.30 -2.44 -1.32
N ILE A 35 10.06 -2.95 -1.27
CA ILE A 35 9.46 -3.53 -0.06
C ILE A 35 10.33 -4.64 0.50
N ASN A 36 10.76 -5.59 -0.33
CA ASN A 36 11.60 -6.70 0.12
C ASN A 36 12.93 -6.23 0.72
N ALA A 37 13.56 -5.23 0.09
CA ALA A 37 14.79 -4.63 0.61
C ALA A 37 14.55 -3.93 1.96
N ALA A 38 13.47 -3.15 2.10
CA ALA A 38 13.11 -2.47 3.33
C ALA A 38 12.77 -3.45 4.46
N VAL A 39 12.03 -4.52 4.17
CA VAL A 39 11.74 -5.60 5.13
C VAL A 39 13.03 -6.26 5.60
N SER A 40 13.92 -6.61 4.66
CA SER A 40 15.21 -7.22 5.00
C SER A 40 16.03 -6.34 5.93
N ALA A 41 16.14 -5.04 5.63
CA ALA A 41 16.86 -4.09 6.47
C ALA A 41 16.22 -3.92 7.86
N PHE A 42 14.89 -3.98 7.96
CA PHE A 42 14.18 -3.91 9.24
C PHE A 42 14.38 -5.18 10.07
N MET A 43 14.42 -6.35 9.44
CA MET A 43 14.66 -7.63 10.13
C MET A 43 16.01 -7.67 10.85
N ASP A 44 17.03 -6.98 10.31
CA ASP A 44 18.37 -6.88 10.93
C ASP A 44 18.35 -6.15 12.28
N ARG A 45 17.34 -5.29 12.54
CA ARG A 45 17.15 -4.62 13.84
C ARG A 45 16.81 -5.59 14.97
N ARG A 46 16.32 -6.80 14.67
CA ARG A 46 15.83 -7.75 15.69
C ARG A 46 16.89 -8.10 16.74
N ALA A 47 18.15 -8.19 16.35
CA ALA A 47 19.26 -8.48 17.26
C ALA A 47 19.61 -7.32 18.21
N GLN A 48 19.12 -6.11 17.92
CA GLN A 48 19.35 -4.86 18.66
C GLN A 48 18.15 -4.47 19.53
N LEU A 49 17.16 -5.35 19.69
CA LEU A 49 16.00 -5.12 20.54
C LEU A 49 16.28 -5.64 21.95
N GLN A 50 16.44 -4.71 22.89
CA GLN A 50 16.64 -5.00 24.32
C GLN A 50 15.91 -3.96 25.19
N PRO A 51 15.50 -4.32 26.42
CA PRO A 51 14.76 -3.41 27.30
C PRO A 51 15.52 -2.11 27.66
N ASP A 52 16.85 -2.15 27.61
CA ASP A 52 17.77 -1.05 27.94
C ASP A 52 18.41 -0.43 26.69
N MET A 53 17.76 -0.55 25.53
CA MET A 53 18.26 0.01 24.29
C MET A 53 18.38 1.53 24.34
N ASP A 54 19.33 2.05 23.58
CA ASP A 54 19.49 3.50 23.45
C ASP A 54 18.19 4.12 22.89
N PRO A 55 17.67 5.21 23.50
CA PRO A 55 16.42 5.84 23.05
C PRO A 55 16.45 6.36 21.61
N GLU A 56 17.60 6.79 21.10
CA GLU A 56 17.75 7.25 19.72
C GLU A 56 17.60 6.07 18.77
N VAL A 57 18.26 4.94 19.08
CA VAL A 57 18.12 3.69 18.32
C VAL A 57 16.68 3.16 18.36
N PHE A 58 15.97 3.34 19.47
CA PHE A 58 14.55 3.00 19.55
C PHE A 58 13.70 3.84 18.60
N LEU A 59 13.89 5.16 18.62
CA LEU A 59 13.17 6.08 17.73
C LEU A 59 13.44 5.77 16.26
N GLU A 60 14.71 5.56 15.87
CA GLU A 60 15.05 5.14 14.52
C GLU A 60 14.34 3.84 14.09
N THR A 61 14.22 2.89 15.03
CA THR A 61 13.55 1.61 14.75
C THR A 61 12.05 1.80 14.55
N VAL A 62 11.41 2.68 15.31
CA VAL A 62 10.00 3.04 15.14
C VAL A 62 9.77 3.77 13.83
N GLU A 63 10.59 4.77 13.49
CA GLU A 63 10.51 5.50 12.22
C GLU A 63 10.69 4.56 11.01
N GLN A 64 11.61 3.60 11.11
CA GLN A 64 11.81 2.58 10.08
C GLN A 64 10.58 1.67 9.92
N TYR A 65 9.91 1.32 11.03
CA TYR A 65 8.67 0.55 11.02
C TYR A 65 7.50 1.32 10.38
N GLU A 66 7.37 2.61 10.70
CA GLU A 66 6.34 3.48 10.12
C GLU A 66 6.55 3.64 8.61
N THR A 67 7.79 3.91 8.19
CA THR A 67 8.18 3.99 6.77
C THR A 67 7.85 2.70 6.01
N LEU A 68 8.16 1.53 6.61
CA LEU A 68 7.82 0.24 6.02
C LEU A 68 6.30 0.04 5.91
N THR A 69 5.54 0.47 6.92
CA THR A 69 4.08 0.36 6.93
C THR A 69 3.45 1.22 5.84
N GLU A 70 3.94 2.46 5.67
CA GLU A 70 3.50 3.36 4.60
C GLU A 70 3.81 2.78 3.21
N LEU A 71 5.03 2.28 3.02
CA LEU A 71 5.46 1.66 1.76
C LEU A 71 4.58 0.47 1.36
N LEU A 72 4.13 -0.31 2.35
CA LEU A 72 3.23 -1.45 2.13
C LEU A 72 1.79 -1.03 1.83
N TYR A 73 1.33 0.11 2.34
CA TYR A 73 -0.09 0.45 2.36
C TYR A 73 -0.65 0.69 0.96
N ASN A 74 0.04 1.48 0.13
CA ASN A 74 -0.42 1.85 -1.21
C ASN A 74 -0.60 0.65 -2.16
N PRO A 75 0.39 -0.24 -2.36
CA PRO A 75 0.23 -1.38 -3.25
C PRO A 75 -0.81 -2.38 -2.73
N VAL A 76 -0.92 -2.58 -1.42
CA VAL A 76 -1.95 -3.44 -0.83
C VAL A 76 -3.34 -2.85 -1.00
N ALA A 77 -3.51 -1.54 -0.81
CA ALA A 77 -4.78 -0.86 -1.02
C ALA A 77 -5.20 -0.92 -2.50
N TYR A 78 -4.27 -0.67 -3.42
CA TYR A 78 -4.50 -0.82 -4.85
C TYR A 78 -4.96 -2.23 -5.19
N ALA A 79 -4.17 -3.25 -4.82
CA ALA A 79 -4.48 -4.65 -5.14
C ALA A 79 -5.81 -5.10 -4.53
N SER A 80 -6.11 -4.70 -3.29
CA SER A 80 -7.36 -5.04 -2.61
C SER A 80 -8.57 -4.42 -3.31
N LEU A 81 -8.51 -3.14 -3.66
CA LEU A 81 -9.61 -2.45 -4.35
C LEU A 81 -9.80 -2.96 -5.78
N TRP A 82 -8.70 -3.20 -6.50
CA TRP A 82 -8.72 -3.77 -7.85
C TRP A 82 -9.36 -5.16 -7.86
N PHE A 83 -8.90 -6.08 -6.99
CA PHE A 83 -9.50 -7.40 -6.85
C PHE A 83 -10.97 -7.36 -6.41
N SER A 84 -11.34 -6.40 -5.55
CA SER A 84 -12.74 -6.23 -5.13
C SER A 84 -13.66 -5.81 -6.28
N SER A 85 -13.11 -5.20 -7.33
CA SER A 85 -13.89 -4.78 -8.51
C SER A 85 -14.25 -5.95 -9.42
N ASP A 86 -13.41 -6.99 -9.45
CA ASP A 86 -13.67 -8.27 -10.09
C ASP A 86 -12.88 -9.39 -9.40
N THR A 87 -13.53 -10.14 -8.52
CA THR A 87 -12.84 -11.20 -7.75
C THR A 87 -12.49 -12.44 -8.58
N GLN A 88 -12.86 -12.47 -9.86
CA GLN A 88 -12.53 -13.54 -10.80
C GLN A 88 -11.43 -13.13 -11.79
N SER A 89 -10.82 -11.95 -11.60
CA SER A 89 -9.69 -11.49 -12.40
C SER A 89 -8.54 -12.51 -12.35
N THR A 90 -8.02 -12.89 -13.51
CA THR A 90 -6.88 -13.82 -13.65
C THR A 90 -5.59 -13.15 -14.11
N ASP A 91 -5.69 -11.86 -14.42
CA ASP A 91 -4.57 -11.02 -14.88
C ASP A 91 -3.70 -10.55 -13.72
#